data_AF-A0A8T7IZB5-F1
#
_entry.id   AF-A0A8T7IZB5-F1
#
_cell.length_a   1.000
_cell.length_b   1.000
_cell.length_c   1.000
_cell.angle_alpha   90.00
_cell.angle_beta   90.00
_cell.angle_gamma   90.00
#
_symmetry.space_group_name_H-M   'P 1'
#
loop_
_entity.id
_entity.type
_entity.pdbx_description
1 polymer ?
#
loop_
_entity_poly.entity_id
_entity_poly.type
_entity_poly.pdbx_seq_one_letter_code
_entity_poly.pdbx_strand_id
1 'polypeptide(L)'
;MLPKYKDIVELLKKGSTIEAQEQIMDLREGALELQEENYELKEKIRDLEAKLKATEDWSIEKSRYALVNPWRGAAQVYALKESSSDGEQAHFICPNCFQNTTKTILVPVREPKNGDALMNCPACKASINTGYSGIGAAEYAEKFLEKANK
;
A
#
# COMPACT_ATOMS: atom_id res chain seq x y z
N MET A 1 -25.12 -22.35 -23.17
CA MET A 1 -26.42 -21.77 -22.78
C MET A 1 -27.07 -22.76 -21.84
N LEU A 2 -27.39 -22.37 -20.60
CA LEU A 2 -28.06 -23.27 -19.66
C LEU A 2 -29.48 -23.63 -20.18
N PRO A 3 -29.86 -24.92 -20.17
CA PRO A 3 -31.21 -25.32 -20.55
C PRO A 3 -32.23 -24.73 -19.58
N LYS A 4 -33.38 -24.26 -20.09
CA LYS A 4 -34.40 -23.66 -19.24
C LYS A 4 -35.15 -24.77 -18.51
N TYR A 5 -35.44 -24.55 -17.23
CA TYR A 5 -36.21 -25.48 -16.39
C TYR A 5 -37.50 -26.00 -17.06
N LYS A 6 -38.17 -25.17 -17.86
CA LYS A 6 -39.40 -25.54 -18.60
C LYS A 6 -39.15 -26.65 -19.63
N ASP A 7 -38.00 -26.66 -20.29
CA ASP A 7 -37.66 -27.60 -21.36
C ASP A 7 -37.41 -29.01 -20.78
N ILE A 8 -36.72 -29.08 -19.64
CA ILE A 8 -36.46 -30.32 -18.89
C ILE A 8 -37.78 -30.94 -18.40
N VAL A 9 -38.71 -30.12 -17.89
CA VAL A 9 -40.02 -30.59 -17.41
C VAL A 9 -40.89 -31.12 -18.55
N GLU A 10 -40.81 -30.55 -19.75
CA GLU A 10 -41.52 -31.06 -20.93
C GLU A 10 -40.97 -32.40 -21.42
N LEU A 11 -39.65 -32.59 -21.41
CA LEU A 11 -39.01 -33.87 -21.78
C LEU A 11 -39.37 -34.99 -20.80
N LEU A 12 -39.40 -34.69 -19.50
CA LEU A 12 -39.84 -35.64 -18.47
C LEU A 12 -41.31 -36.05 -18.64
N LYS A 13 -42.19 -35.11 -19.06
CA LYS A 13 -43.61 -35.41 -19.35
C LYS A 13 -43.81 -36.24 -20.61
N LYS A 14 -42.91 -36.15 -21.59
CA LYS A 14 -42.95 -36.92 -22.85
C LYS A 14 -42.38 -38.34 -22.70
N GLY A 15 -41.83 -38.70 -21.54
CA GLY A 15 -41.21 -40.02 -21.31
C GLY A 15 -39.77 -40.13 -21.85
N SER A 16 -39.19 -39.03 -22.34
CA SER A 16 -37.79 -38.95 -22.79
C SER A 16 -36.83 -38.88 -21.60
N THR A 17 -36.61 -40.02 -20.92
CA THR A 17 -35.78 -40.07 -19.71
C THR A 17 -34.29 -39.81 -19.98
N ILE A 18 -33.77 -40.20 -21.14
CA ILE A 18 -32.35 -40.02 -21.50
C ILE A 18 -32.07 -38.56 -21.87
N GLU A 19 -32.85 -37.95 -22.75
CA GLU A 19 -32.70 -36.53 -23.14
C GLU A 19 -32.86 -35.59 -21.94
N ALA A 20 -33.78 -35.91 -21.01
CA ALA A 20 -33.93 -35.17 -19.77
C ALA A 20 -32.71 -35.32 -18.84
N GLN A 21 -32.08 -36.50 -18.81
CA GLN A 21 -30.85 -36.73 -18.03
C GLN A 21 -29.66 -35.95 -18.61
N GLU A 22 -29.51 -35.92 -19.94
CA GLU A 22 -28.48 -35.13 -20.62
C GLU A 22 -28.63 -33.63 -20.27
N GLN A 23 -29.83 -33.06 -20.39
CA GLN A 23 -30.04 -31.66 -20.03
C GLN A 23 -29.82 -31.37 -18.54
N ILE A 24 -30.09 -32.33 -17.65
CA ILE A 24 -29.77 -32.20 -16.22
C ILE A 24 -28.27 -32.22 -15.99
N MET A 25 -27.51 -33.02 -16.75
CA MET A 25 -26.04 -33.02 -16.68
C MET A 25 -25.47 -31.69 -17.17
N ASP A 26 -25.94 -31.18 -18.31
CA ASP A 26 -25.52 -29.87 -18.84
C ASP A 26 -25.82 -28.73 -17.85
N LEU A 27 -26.99 -28.79 -17.19
CA LEU A 27 -27.37 -27.82 -16.17
C LEU A 27 -26.44 -27.89 -14.95
N ARG A 28 -26.07 -29.11 -14.53
CA ARG A 28 -25.14 -29.32 -13.40
C ARG A 28 -23.74 -28.83 -13.73
N GLU A 29 -23.25 -29.13 -14.93
CA GLU A 29 -21.96 -28.67 -15.42
C GLU A 29 -21.91 -27.14 -15.43
N GLY A 30 -22.88 -26.48 -16.08
CA GLY A 30 -22.89 -25.01 -16.11
C GLY A 30 -23.17 -24.38 -14.73
N ALA A 31 -23.86 -25.07 -13.81
CA ALA A 31 -24.00 -24.61 -12.42
C ALA A 31 -22.68 -24.71 -11.65
N LEU A 32 -21.88 -25.75 -11.90
CA LEU A 32 -20.54 -25.89 -11.32
C LEU A 32 -19.59 -24.83 -11.87
N GLU A 33 -19.58 -24.61 -13.20
CA GLU A 33 -18.79 -23.55 -13.84
C GLU A 33 -19.12 -22.17 -13.25
N LEU A 34 -20.42 -21.86 -13.13
CA LEU A 34 -20.85 -20.60 -12.52
C LEU A 34 -20.46 -20.49 -11.05
N GLN A 35 -20.44 -21.60 -10.30
CA GLN A 35 -20.04 -21.62 -8.90
C GLN A 35 -18.53 -21.40 -8.76
N GLU A 36 -17.72 -22.01 -9.62
CA GLU A 36 -16.27 -21.80 -9.70
C GLU A 36 -15.96 -20.35 -10.06
N GLU A 37 -16.60 -19.80 -11.10
CA GLU A 37 -16.43 -18.40 -11.49
C GLU A 37 -16.86 -17.46 -10.35
N ASN A 38 -17.95 -17.75 -9.65
CA ASN A 38 -18.37 -16.97 -8.49
C ASN A 38 -17.34 -16.98 -7.37
N TYR A 39 -16.71 -18.13 -7.13
CA TYR A 39 -15.68 -18.28 -6.11
C TYR A 39 -14.45 -17.44 -6.47
N GLU A 40 -13.94 -17.56 -7.70
CA GLU A 40 -12.81 -16.78 -8.19
C GLU A 40 -13.08 -15.27 -8.14
N LEU A 41 -14.28 -14.84 -8.56
CA LEU A 41 -14.67 -13.43 -8.50
C LEU A 41 -14.71 -12.93 -7.06
N LYS A 42 -15.24 -13.72 -6.12
CA LYS A 42 -15.25 -13.36 -4.69
C LYS A 42 -13.84 -13.26 -4.11
N GLU A 43 -12.92 -14.14 -4.49
CA GLU A 43 -11.52 -14.03 -4.08
C GLU A 43 -10.86 -12.77 -4.64
N LYS A 44 -11.06 -12.47 -5.93
CA LYS A 44 -10.56 -11.24 -6.55
C LYS A 44 -11.11 -9.99 -5.87
N ILE A 45 -12.40 -9.96 -5.53
CA ILE A 45 -13.01 -8.85 -4.79
C ILE A 45 -12.31 -8.67 -3.44
N ARG A 46 -12.12 -9.74 -2.65
CA ARG A 46 -11.44 -9.64 -1.35
C ARG A 46 -10.00 -9.14 -1.46
N ASP A 47 -9.24 -9.61 -2.44
CA ASP A 47 -7.86 -9.16 -2.68
C ASP A 47 -7.80 -7.69 -3.09
N LEU A 48 -8.72 -7.25 -3.97
CA LEU A 48 -8.81 -5.85 -4.38
C LEU A 48 -9.24 -4.93 -3.23
N GLU A 49 -10.22 -5.34 -2.42
CA GLU A 49 -10.64 -4.61 -1.23
C GLU A 49 -9.50 -4.45 -0.22
N ALA A 50 -8.70 -5.51 -0.01
CA ALA A 50 -7.54 -5.47 0.86
C ALA A 50 -6.47 -4.49 0.35
N LYS A 51 -6.18 -4.50 -0.97
CA LYS A 51 -5.24 -3.56 -1.60
C LYS A 51 -5.72 -2.12 -1.54
N LEU A 52 -7.03 -1.89 -1.74
CA LEU A 52 -7.63 -0.57 -1.63
C LEU A 52 -7.46 -0.02 -0.22
N LYS A 53 -7.83 -0.81 0.79
CA LYS A 53 -7.67 -0.43 2.20
C LYS A 53 -6.21 -0.11 2.56
N ALA A 54 -5.26 -0.94 2.13
CA ALA A 54 -3.84 -0.68 2.36
C ALA A 54 -3.35 0.64 1.72
N THR A 55 -3.91 1.00 0.55
CA THR A 55 -3.59 2.26 -0.14
C THR A 55 -4.19 3.46 0.58
N GLU A 56 -5.42 3.34 1.09
CA GLU A 56 -6.08 4.36 1.89
C GLU A 56 -5.35 4.60 3.21
N ASP A 57 -5.01 3.54 3.94
CA ASP A 57 -4.23 3.59 5.19
C ASP A 57 -2.87 4.27 4.95
N TRP A 58 -2.20 3.93 3.84
CA TRP A 58 -0.94 4.58 3.45
C TRP A 58 -1.12 6.07 3.11
N SER A 59 -2.20 6.45 2.44
CA SER A 59 -2.51 7.84 2.12
C SER A 59 -2.68 8.69 3.40
N ILE A 60 -3.36 8.14 4.41
CA ILE A 60 -3.52 8.76 5.72
C ILE A 60 -2.16 8.93 6.38
N GLU A 61 -1.34 7.88 6.47
CA GLU A 61 0.01 7.99 7.06
C GLU A 61 0.86 9.00 6.29
N LYS A 62 0.76 9.03 4.95
CA LYS A 62 1.51 9.97 4.10
C LYS A 62 1.18 11.44 4.43
N SER A 63 -0.08 11.72 4.75
CA SER A 63 -0.55 13.08 5.08
C SER A 63 0.09 13.64 6.35
N ARG A 64 0.58 12.78 7.25
CA ARG A 64 1.23 13.14 8.52
C ARG A 64 2.65 13.68 8.35
N TYR A 65 3.26 13.50 7.19
CA TYR A 65 4.63 13.93 6.92
C TYR A 65 4.70 14.99 5.83
N ALA A 66 5.78 15.76 5.82
CA ALA A 66 6.10 16.68 4.74
C ALA A 66 7.57 16.54 4.34
N LEU A 67 7.82 16.68 3.03
CA LEU A 67 9.18 16.67 2.48
C LEU A 67 9.85 18.00 2.83
N VAL A 68 10.98 17.93 3.52
CA VAL A 68 11.73 19.08 4.00
C VAL A 68 13.21 18.95 3.66
N ASN A 69 13.92 20.08 3.77
CA ASN A 69 15.37 20.16 3.59
C ASN A 69 16.00 20.79 4.85
N PRO A 70 16.25 19.98 5.90
CA PRO A 70 16.71 20.48 7.19
C PRO A 70 18.09 21.14 7.16
N TRP A 71 18.91 20.77 6.16
CA TRP A 71 20.34 21.03 6.13
C TRP A 71 20.76 22.01 5.02
N ARG A 72 19.86 22.89 4.57
CA ARG A 72 20.18 23.98 3.61
C ARG A 72 20.94 23.51 2.34
N GLY A 73 20.78 22.25 1.94
CA GLY A 73 21.52 21.59 0.85
C GLY A 73 20.58 20.89 -0.13
N ALA A 74 21.04 19.89 -0.90
CA ALA A 74 20.13 19.08 -1.73
C ALA A 74 19.48 17.93 -0.95
N ALA A 75 19.89 17.71 0.30
CA ALA A 75 19.45 16.61 1.14
C ALA A 75 18.00 16.80 1.60
N GLN A 76 17.11 15.94 1.10
CA GLN A 76 15.70 15.94 1.44
C GLN A 76 15.34 14.75 2.33
N VAL A 77 14.46 14.97 3.30
CA VAL A 77 13.89 13.94 4.17
C VAL A 77 12.42 14.25 4.41
N TYR A 78 11.63 13.25 4.78
CA TYR A 78 10.29 13.50 5.29
C TYR A 78 10.36 13.71 6.80
N ALA A 79 9.76 14.79 7.27
CA ALA A 79 9.62 15.08 8.71
C ALA A 79 8.15 14.94 9.12
N LEU A 80 7.94 14.48 10.34
CA LEU A 80 6.61 14.42 10.97
C LEU A 80 6.07 15.85 11.15
N LYS A 81 4.80 16.06 10.83
CA LYS A 81 4.08 17.31 11.12
C LYS A 81 3.69 17.36 12.59
N GLU A 82 3.88 18.51 13.21
CA GLU A 82 3.52 18.70 14.63
C GLU A 82 2.02 18.48 14.84
N SER A 83 1.19 18.96 13.91
CA SER A 83 -0.27 18.81 13.94
C SER A 83 -0.77 17.36 13.86
N SER A 84 0.09 16.43 13.41
CA SER A 84 -0.24 15.02 13.18
C SER A 84 0.69 14.09 13.96
N SER A 85 1.34 14.64 15.00
CA SER A 85 2.32 13.92 15.81
C SER A 85 1.68 12.92 16.76
N ASP A 86 0.48 13.18 17.27
CA ASP A 86 -0.23 12.32 18.24
C ASP A 86 0.65 11.92 19.45
N GLY A 87 1.59 12.79 19.83
CA GLY A 87 2.56 12.54 20.92
C GLY A 87 3.86 11.84 20.50
N GLU A 88 4.01 11.47 19.23
CA GLU A 88 5.27 10.98 18.67
C GLU A 88 6.33 12.09 18.64
N GLN A 89 7.57 11.76 19.00
CA GLN A 89 8.68 12.70 18.89
C GLN A 89 9.00 13.00 17.42
N ALA A 90 9.47 14.23 17.16
CA ALA A 90 9.96 14.61 15.85
C ALA A 90 11.05 13.64 15.36
N HIS A 91 10.92 13.17 14.13
CA HIS A 91 11.85 12.25 13.50
C HIS A 91 11.86 12.42 11.98
N PHE A 92 12.95 11.97 11.37
CA PHE A 92 13.10 11.97 9.91
C PHE A 92 12.94 10.57 9.35
N ILE A 93 12.25 10.46 8.23
CA ILE A 93 12.06 9.20 7.52
C ILE A 93 12.63 9.27 6.11
N CYS A 94 13.05 8.10 5.62
CA CYS A 94 13.72 7.95 4.34
C CYS A 94 12.78 8.25 3.16
N PRO A 95 13.12 9.18 2.25
CA PRO A 95 12.32 9.45 1.05
C PRO A 95 12.09 8.22 0.17
N ASN A 96 13.12 7.39 -0.01
CA ASN A 96 13.03 6.21 -0.87
C ASN A 96 12.07 5.17 -0.30
N CYS A 97 12.14 4.88 1.00
CA CYS A 97 11.19 3.95 1.62
C CYS A 97 9.77 4.52 1.63
N PHE A 98 9.63 5.82 1.90
CA PHE A 98 8.34 6.48 1.96
C PHE A 98 7.64 6.53 0.59
N GLN A 99 8.38 6.70 -0.50
CA GLN A 99 7.80 6.58 -1.84
C GLN A 99 7.37 5.13 -2.16
N ASN A 100 8.03 4.13 -1.58
CA ASN A 100 7.69 2.72 -1.67
C ASN A 100 6.74 2.25 -0.56
N THR A 101 5.82 3.12 -0.16
CA THR A 101 4.77 2.85 0.83
C THR A 101 5.24 2.26 2.15
N THR A 102 6.45 2.61 2.60
CA THR A 102 7.06 2.09 3.82
C THR A 102 7.66 3.20 4.68
N LYS A 103 7.27 3.27 5.96
CA LYS A 103 7.88 4.20 6.92
C LYS A 103 9.17 3.61 7.49
N THR A 104 10.29 4.29 7.26
CA THR A 104 11.57 3.92 7.86
C THR A 104 12.26 5.15 8.44
N ILE A 105 12.47 5.15 9.76
CA ILE A 105 13.18 6.21 10.47
C ILE A 105 14.67 6.17 10.10
N LEU A 106 15.22 7.34 9.78
CA LEU A 106 16.63 7.50 9.46
C LEU A 106 17.46 7.56 10.75
N VAL A 107 18.61 6.88 10.73
CA VAL A 107 19.53 6.80 11.86
C VAL A 107 20.74 7.70 11.58
N PRO A 108 21.11 8.62 12.48
CA PRO A 108 22.31 9.41 12.33
C PRO A 108 23.55 8.54 12.52
N VAL A 109 24.50 8.65 11.60
CA VAL A 109 25.82 8.05 11.73
C VAL A 109 26.88 9.08 11.41
N ARG A 110 28.10 8.86 11.90
CA ARG A 110 29.24 9.72 11.59
C ARG A 110 30.11 9.05 10.54
N GLU A 111 30.40 9.76 9.46
CA GLU A 111 31.25 9.27 8.40
C GLU A 111 32.71 9.24 8.88
N PRO A 112 33.41 8.09 8.80
CA PRO A 112 34.74 7.95 9.38
C PRO A 112 35.84 8.81 8.73
N LYS A 113 35.67 9.20 7.46
CA LYS A 113 36.75 9.83 6.66
C LYS A 113 36.83 11.35 6.84
N ASN A 114 35.69 12.03 6.79
CA ASN A 114 35.53 13.49 6.87
C ASN A 114 34.87 13.94 8.18
N GLY A 115 34.24 13.02 8.92
CA GLY A 115 33.55 13.32 10.17
C GLY A 115 32.14 13.89 9.97
N ASP A 116 31.60 13.86 8.75
CA ASP A 116 30.27 14.38 8.41
C ASP A 116 29.17 13.50 9.03
N ALA A 117 28.08 14.13 9.46
CA ALA A 117 26.89 13.45 9.89
C ALA A 117 26.09 13.01 8.66
N LEU A 118 25.78 11.71 8.60
CA LEU A 118 24.96 11.10 7.56
C LEU A 118 23.66 10.59 8.19
N MET A 119 22.59 10.60 7.41
CA MET A 119 21.33 9.95 7.77
C MET A 119 21.19 8.65 6.99
N ASN A 120 21.35 7.54 7.69
CA ASN A 120 21.30 6.21 7.11
C ASN A 120 19.92 5.57 7.27
N CYS A 121 19.42 4.99 6.18
CA CYS A 121 18.22 4.16 6.20
C CYS A 121 18.58 2.70 6.51
N PRO A 122 18.09 2.10 7.62
CA PRO A 122 18.39 0.71 7.93
C PRO A 122 17.77 -0.28 6.94
N ALA A 123 16.66 0.09 6.29
CA ALA A 123 15.93 -0.76 5.35
C ALA A 123 16.59 -0.78 3.95
N CYS A 124 16.63 0.35 3.24
CA CYS A 124 17.13 0.42 1.86
C CYS A 124 18.61 0.77 1.73
N LYS A 125 19.32 0.98 2.85
CA LYS A 125 20.75 1.36 2.90
C LYS A 125 21.09 2.71 2.23
N ALA A 126 20.08 3.51 1.86
CA ALA A 126 20.31 4.87 1.41
C ALA A 126 21.00 5.69 2.51
N SER A 127 21.99 6.47 2.10
CA SER A 127 22.72 7.39 2.96
C SER A 127 22.54 8.81 2.43
N ILE A 128 22.11 9.72 3.29
CA ILE A 128 21.90 11.12 2.97
C ILE A 128 22.98 11.93 3.68
N ASN A 129 23.87 12.54 2.90
CA ASN A 129 24.89 13.43 3.46
C ASN A 129 24.24 14.76 3.84
N THR A 130 24.40 15.16 5.10
CA THR A 130 23.82 16.40 5.63
C THR A 130 24.70 17.62 5.32
N GLY A 131 25.99 17.44 5.01
CA GLY A 131 26.96 18.51 4.82
C GLY A 131 27.42 19.18 6.12
N TYR A 132 27.02 18.64 7.28
CA TYR A 132 27.41 19.13 8.60
C TYR A 132 28.17 18.06 9.37
N SER A 133 29.13 18.48 10.21
CA SER A 133 29.89 17.59 11.10
C SER A 133 29.09 17.07 12.30
N GLY A 134 27.92 17.65 12.55
CA GLY A 134 26.97 17.24 13.58
C GLY A 134 25.58 17.77 13.25
N ILE A 135 24.56 16.97 13.55
CA ILE A 135 23.17 17.36 13.41
C ILE A 135 22.51 17.49 14.78
N GLY A 136 21.65 18.49 14.92
CA GLY A 136 20.79 18.63 16.09
C GLY A 136 19.70 17.56 16.14
N ALA A 137 18.86 17.63 17.17
CA ALA A 137 17.66 16.81 17.25
C ALA A 137 16.75 17.06 16.04
N ALA A 138 16.00 16.04 15.63
CA ALA A 138 14.98 16.22 14.61
C ALA A 138 13.91 17.22 15.11
N GLU A 139 13.39 18.01 14.18
CA GLU A 139 12.31 18.96 14.42
C GLU A 139 11.10 18.58 13.56
N TYR A 140 9.92 19.09 13.92
CA TYR A 140 8.73 18.91 13.10
C TYR A 140 8.83 19.69 11.77
N ALA A 141 8.06 19.24 10.78
CA ALA A 141 8.14 19.74 9.41
C ALA A 141 7.91 21.26 9.30
N GLU A 142 6.99 21.80 10.10
CA GLU A 142 6.60 23.21 10.11
C GLU A 142 7.80 24.14 10.32
N LYS A 143 8.71 23.77 11.25
CA LYS A 143 9.91 24.57 11.54
C LYS A 143 10.86 24.68 10.36
N PHE A 144 10.88 23.71 9.45
CA PHE A 144 11.71 23.75 8.25
C PHE A 144 11.04 24.49 7.11
N LEU A 145 9.73 24.33 6.96
CA LEU A 145 8.96 25.01 5.92
C LEU A 145 8.88 26.52 6.15
N GLU A 146 8.75 26.97 7.40
CA GLU A 146 8.79 28.39 7.76
C GLU A 146 10.12 29.05 7.40
N LYS A 147 11.24 28.33 7.57
CA LYS A 147 12.59 28.82 7.27
C LYS A 147 12.88 28.91 5.77
N ALA A 148 12.17 28.14 4.94
CA ALA A 148 12.34 28.15 3.48
C ALA A 148 11.62 29.32 2.80
N ASN A 149 10.60 29.91 3.45
CA ASN A 149 9.81 31.02 2.93
C ASN A 149 10.32 32.41 3.35
N LYS A 150 11.50 32.49 3.99
CA LYS A 150 12.19 33.72 4.37
C LYS A 150 13.49 33.84 3.57
#